data_AF-A0A8T5AEW3-F1
#
_entry.id   AF-A0A8T5AEW3-F1
#
_cell.length_a   1.000
_cell.length_b   1.000
_cell.length_c   1.000
_cell.angle_alpha   90.00
_cell.angle_beta   90.00
_cell.angle_gamma   90.00
#
_symmetry.space_group_name_H-M   'P 1'
#
loop_
_entity.id
_entity.type
_entity.pdbx_description
1 polymer ?
#
loop_
_entity_poly.entity_id
_entity_poly.type
_entity_poly.pdbx_seq_one_letter_code
_entity_poly.pdbx_strand_id
1 'polypeptide(L)'
;MPLNEVVGEHEFYCCGTRILLKHGELKILSEPKIAYCPLLESMYGVREVNIETVKRIVEEKIRSFGFCCRYRIFDSSMVVPYGSSEIISVCMHLGLIDCGVIVCDGAGTVITSNPKLIQGIGARLTGIVRTSPIHSIIDYVKGMGGFILEESTAKIDQVKGVAKAIELGYKRIAVTIAGFDSASIEAIRRIESEKGVEVAIFSVCNTCASKDDAIRIASGADIVCASASRVVREIIGSRAVMQLGVGIPVYALTKLGKKLLLSYLTVFEDKIVAFRVRNLPYIVEGRMPVVRE
;
A
#
# COMPACT_ATOMS: atom_id res chain seq x y z
N MET A 1 13.39 19.66 -0.07
CA MET A 1 12.38 20.52 -0.70
C MET A 1 11.48 21.19 0.33
N PRO A 2 11.10 22.47 0.16
CA PRO A 2 10.20 23.18 1.07
C PRO A 2 8.71 22.85 0.82
N LEU A 3 7.86 23.03 1.84
CA LEU A 3 6.41 22.75 1.81
C LEU A 3 5.64 23.53 0.72
N ASN A 4 6.10 24.73 0.36
CA ASN A 4 5.47 25.56 -0.68
C ASN A 4 5.57 24.98 -2.11
N GLU A 5 6.32 23.88 -2.31
CA GLU A 5 6.40 23.17 -3.59
C GLU A 5 5.26 22.16 -3.81
N VAL A 6 4.40 21.97 -2.80
CA VAL A 6 3.20 21.13 -2.88
C VAL A 6 2.23 21.72 -3.90
N VAL A 7 1.72 20.87 -4.79
CA VAL A 7 0.82 21.29 -5.87
C VAL A 7 -0.57 20.68 -5.69
N GLY A 8 -1.56 21.52 -5.40
CA GLY A 8 -2.95 21.09 -5.29
C GLY A 8 -3.33 20.62 -3.87
N GLU A 9 -4.26 19.68 -3.81
CA GLU A 9 -4.86 19.17 -2.59
C GLU A 9 -4.69 17.65 -2.48
N HIS A 10 -4.10 17.20 -1.38
CA HIS A 10 -3.86 15.79 -1.12
C HIS A 10 -4.33 15.44 0.28
N GLU A 11 -5.13 14.38 0.37
CA GLU A 11 -5.59 13.87 1.64
C GLU A 11 -5.16 12.42 1.77
N PHE A 12 -4.56 12.09 2.92
CA PHE A 12 -3.97 10.79 3.13
C PHE A 12 -3.84 10.47 4.61
N TYR A 13 -3.58 9.20 4.91
CA TYR A 13 -3.25 8.75 6.25
C TYR A 13 -1.75 8.70 6.46
N CYS A 14 -1.27 9.13 7.63
CA CYS A 14 0.10 8.88 8.11
C CYS A 14 0.04 8.49 9.59
N CYS A 15 0.59 7.33 9.95
CA CYS A 15 0.53 6.81 11.32
C CYS A 15 -0.91 6.70 11.89
N GLY A 16 -1.90 6.46 11.02
CA GLY A 16 -3.32 6.45 11.39
C GLY A 16 -3.95 7.83 11.60
N THR A 17 -3.19 8.90 11.35
CA THR A 17 -3.65 10.29 11.34
C THR A 17 -4.14 10.66 9.94
N ARG A 18 -5.34 11.21 9.82
CA ARG A 18 -5.85 11.79 8.58
C ARG A 18 -5.28 13.19 8.41
N ILE A 19 -4.71 13.49 7.25
CA ILE A 19 -3.98 14.73 6.96
C ILE A 19 -4.52 15.32 5.66
N LEU A 20 -4.69 16.64 5.62
CA LEU A 20 -4.90 17.41 4.41
C LEU A 20 -3.66 18.28 4.17
N LEU A 21 -3.06 18.09 3.01
CA LEU A 21 -1.95 18.90 2.52
C LEU A 21 -2.48 19.73 1.34
N LYS A 22 -2.55 21.06 1.51
CA LYS A 22 -3.19 21.97 0.55
C LYS A 22 -2.36 23.25 0.43
N HIS A 23 -1.89 23.56 -0.78
CA HIS A 23 -1.12 24.78 -1.07
C HIS A 23 0.07 25.01 -0.11
N GLY A 24 0.78 23.93 0.25
CA GLY A 24 1.91 23.96 1.19
C GLY A 24 1.54 24.12 2.66
N GLU A 25 0.25 24.14 3.00
CA GLU A 25 -0.23 24.06 4.37
C GLU A 25 -0.57 22.62 4.74
N LEU A 26 -0.04 22.16 5.88
CA LEU A 26 -0.31 20.85 6.43
C LEU A 26 -1.31 20.94 7.59
N LYS A 27 -2.51 20.40 7.37
CA LYS A 27 -3.60 20.36 8.35
C LYS A 27 -3.83 18.95 8.86
N ILE A 28 -3.79 18.78 10.17
CA ILE A 28 -4.14 17.53 10.85
C ILE A 28 -5.66 17.47 11.00
N LEU A 29 -6.27 16.38 10.54
CA LEU A 29 -7.73 16.17 10.55
C LEU A 29 -8.19 15.15 11.60
N SER A 30 -7.26 14.40 12.19
CA SER A 30 -7.56 13.46 13.28
C SER A 30 -6.35 13.28 14.19
N GLU A 31 -6.55 12.75 15.39
CA GLU A 31 -5.45 12.33 16.25
C GLU A 31 -4.72 11.10 15.67
N PRO A 32 -3.42 10.92 15.96
CA PRO A 32 -2.72 9.68 15.67
C PRO A 32 -3.38 8.49 16.35
N LYS A 33 -3.49 7.37 15.62
CA LYS A 33 -3.99 6.11 16.19
C LYS A 33 -2.88 5.21 16.72
N ILE A 34 -1.64 5.55 16.43
CA ILE A 34 -0.46 4.77 16.82
C ILE A 34 0.25 5.52 17.94
N ALA A 35 0.72 4.80 18.96
CA ALA A 35 1.66 5.30 19.97
C ALA A 35 3.11 4.91 19.61
N TYR A 36 3.32 3.69 19.11
CA TYR A 36 4.62 3.16 18.69
C TYR A 36 4.49 2.25 17.46
N CYS A 37 5.48 2.29 16.56
CA CYS A 37 5.57 1.38 15.43
C CYS A 37 7.04 1.03 15.12
N PRO A 38 7.42 -0.26 15.07
CA PRO A 38 8.80 -0.67 14.81
C PRO A 38 9.32 -0.21 13.44
N LEU A 39 8.43 -0.09 12.44
CA LEU A 39 8.80 0.43 11.13
C LEU A 39 9.11 1.93 11.18
N LEU A 40 8.39 2.71 12.01
CA LEU A 40 8.67 4.13 12.16
C LEU A 40 9.98 4.37 12.92
N GLU A 41 10.27 3.53 13.92
CA GLU A 41 11.56 3.57 14.62
C GLU A 41 12.71 3.29 13.64
N SER A 42 12.59 2.23 12.84
CA SER A 42 13.62 1.87 11.85
C SER A 42 13.80 2.93 10.74
N MET A 43 12.69 3.45 10.19
CA MET A 43 12.76 4.36 9.04
C MET A 43 13.02 5.83 9.40
N TYR A 44 12.56 6.28 10.58
CA TYR A 44 12.57 7.71 10.95
C TYR A 44 13.17 7.96 12.34
N GLY A 45 13.63 6.93 13.07
CA GLY A 45 14.13 7.09 14.44
C GLY A 45 13.04 7.47 15.44
N VAL A 46 11.78 7.18 15.14
CA VAL A 46 10.61 7.59 15.93
C VAL A 46 10.16 6.49 16.88
N ARG A 47 10.30 6.72 18.19
CA ARG A 47 9.79 5.83 19.24
C ARG A 47 8.40 6.18 19.76
N GLU A 48 8.03 7.46 19.77
CA GLU A 48 6.71 7.89 20.21
C GLU A 48 6.04 8.69 19.10
N VAL A 49 4.79 8.36 18.81
CA VAL A 49 4.00 9.01 17.76
C VAL A 49 3.00 9.96 18.39
N ASN A 50 3.20 11.26 18.18
CA ASN A 50 2.27 12.36 18.48
C ASN A 50 2.07 13.24 17.23
N ILE A 51 1.27 14.30 17.34
CA ILE A 51 0.98 15.20 16.21
C ILE A 51 2.26 15.79 15.63
N GLU A 52 3.16 16.31 16.46
CA GLU A 52 4.40 16.95 16.05
C GLU A 52 5.29 15.98 15.27
N THR A 53 5.35 14.73 15.73
CA THR A 53 6.10 13.67 15.08
C THR A 53 5.48 13.29 13.73
N VAL A 54 4.15 13.23 13.64
CA VAL A 54 3.45 12.99 12.37
C VAL A 54 3.74 14.12 11.38
N LYS A 55 3.68 15.39 11.81
CA LYS A 55 4.05 16.55 10.98
C LYS A 55 5.48 16.42 10.46
N ARG A 56 6.43 16.14 11.36
CA ARG A 56 7.84 15.95 11.01
C ARG A 56 8.05 14.82 10.00
N ILE A 57 7.35 13.68 10.14
CA ILE A 57 7.44 12.57 9.17
C ILE A 57 6.94 13.01 7.79
N VAL A 58 5.83 13.75 7.72
CA VAL A 58 5.31 14.22 6.43
C VAL A 58 6.23 15.26 5.81
N GLU A 59 6.73 16.21 6.60
CA GLU A 59 7.73 17.19 6.15
C GLU A 59 9.00 16.52 5.65
N GLU A 60 9.49 15.49 6.33
CA GLU A 60 10.63 14.69 5.89
C GLU A 60 10.35 14.00 4.54
N LYS A 61 9.14 13.43 4.37
CA LYS A 61 8.74 12.81 3.11
C LYS A 61 8.70 13.81 1.96
N ILE A 62 8.16 15.00 2.19
CA ILE A 62 8.15 16.10 1.21
C ILE A 62 9.59 16.51 0.89
N ARG A 63 10.40 16.72 1.94
CA ARG A 63 11.76 17.24 1.81
C ARG A 63 12.67 16.29 1.03
N SER A 64 12.58 15.00 1.34
CA SER A 64 13.53 13.98 0.90
C SER A 64 13.06 13.24 -0.36
N PHE A 65 11.75 13.20 -0.64
CA PHE A 65 11.20 12.44 -1.78
C PHE A 65 10.24 13.22 -2.67
N GLY A 66 9.98 14.50 -2.38
CA GLY A 66 9.05 15.33 -3.15
C GLY A 66 7.62 14.79 -3.11
N PHE A 67 7.21 14.15 -2.01
CA PHE A 67 5.85 13.63 -1.85
C PHE A 67 4.80 14.74 -2.07
N CYS A 68 3.81 14.49 -2.94
CA CYS A 68 2.81 15.48 -3.36
C CYS A 68 3.38 16.77 -3.98
N CYS A 69 4.59 16.72 -4.56
CA CYS A 69 5.27 17.85 -5.16
C CYS A 69 5.65 17.56 -6.62
N ARG A 70 5.92 18.61 -7.39
CA ARG A 70 6.30 18.49 -8.82
C ARG A 70 7.63 17.76 -9.06
N TYR A 71 8.51 17.68 -8.07
CA TYR A 71 9.81 17.01 -8.16
C TYR A 71 9.81 15.67 -7.40
N ARG A 72 8.69 14.96 -7.42
CA ARG A 72 8.54 13.63 -6.81
C ARG A 72 9.62 12.67 -7.32
N ILE A 73 10.32 12.03 -6.38
CA ILE A 73 11.39 11.07 -6.69
C ILE A 73 10.84 9.65 -6.70
N PHE A 74 10.82 9.00 -7.87
CA PHE A 74 10.40 7.61 -8.00
C PHE A 74 11.60 6.66 -7.85
N ASP A 75 11.95 6.35 -6.61
CA ASP A 75 13.02 5.41 -6.27
C ASP A 75 12.50 3.97 -6.16
N SER A 76 13.00 3.09 -7.04
CA SER A 76 12.62 1.68 -7.08
C SER A 76 13.46 0.78 -6.15
N SER A 77 14.24 1.34 -5.24
CA SER A 77 15.00 0.59 -4.23
C SER A 77 14.06 -0.25 -3.33
N MET A 78 14.55 -1.42 -2.91
CA MET A 78 13.84 -2.30 -1.96
C MET A 78 14.24 -1.89 -0.55
N VAL A 79 13.34 -1.20 0.14
CA VAL A 79 13.63 -0.48 1.40
C VAL A 79 12.63 -0.82 2.51
N VAL A 80 11.51 -1.48 2.18
CA VAL A 80 10.50 -1.90 3.13
C VAL A 80 10.27 -3.39 2.93
N PRO A 81 11.00 -4.26 3.66
CA PRO A 81 10.83 -5.69 3.57
C PRO A 81 9.35 -6.10 3.68
N TYR A 82 8.93 -6.97 2.76
CA TYR A 82 7.52 -7.43 2.64
C TYR A 82 6.53 -6.34 2.22
N GLY A 83 7.01 -5.21 1.68
CA GLY A 83 6.15 -4.18 1.11
C GLY A 83 5.36 -4.70 -0.09
N SER A 84 4.08 -4.34 -0.20
CA SER A 84 3.22 -4.82 -1.29
C SER A 84 3.77 -4.50 -2.66
N SER A 85 4.31 -3.30 -2.87
CA SER A 85 4.90 -2.91 -4.16
C SER A 85 6.17 -3.70 -4.49
N GLU A 86 6.96 -4.08 -3.48
CA GLU A 86 8.15 -4.93 -3.65
C GLU A 86 7.74 -6.33 -4.08
N ILE A 87 6.75 -6.91 -3.38
CA ILE A 87 6.20 -8.24 -3.71
C ILE A 87 5.62 -8.22 -5.14
N ILE A 88 4.82 -7.21 -5.49
CA ILE A 88 4.24 -7.08 -6.83
C ILE A 88 5.34 -6.95 -7.88
N SER A 89 6.32 -6.06 -7.67
CA SER A 89 7.44 -5.84 -8.59
C SER A 89 8.24 -7.12 -8.85
N VAL A 90 8.58 -7.86 -7.79
CA VAL A 90 9.25 -9.16 -7.90
C VAL A 90 8.39 -10.18 -8.64
N CYS A 91 7.10 -10.28 -8.31
CA CYS A 91 6.21 -11.23 -8.97
C CYS A 91 5.98 -10.89 -10.45
N MET A 92 6.07 -9.60 -10.83
CA MET A 92 6.07 -9.18 -12.23
C MET A 92 7.36 -9.61 -12.94
N HIS A 93 8.53 -9.43 -12.30
CA HIS A 93 9.81 -9.92 -12.83
C HIS A 93 9.84 -11.45 -13.01
N LEU A 94 9.18 -12.19 -12.13
CA LEU A 94 9.03 -13.65 -12.23
C LEU A 94 7.91 -14.09 -13.21
N GLY A 95 7.24 -13.12 -13.86
CA GLY A 95 6.16 -13.40 -14.81
C GLY A 95 4.92 -14.05 -14.17
N LEU A 96 4.68 -13.82 -12.88
CA LEU A 96 3.48 -14.27 -12.15
C LEU A 96 2.35 -13.24 -12.19
N ILE A 97 2.69 -11.96 -12.38
CA ILE A 97 1.78 -10.83 -12.47
C ILE A 97 2.12 -10.09 -13.77
N ASP A 98 1.13 -9.75 -14.58
CA ASP A 98 1.31 -9.05 -15.85
C ASP A 98 1.35 -7.52 -15.65
N CYS A 99 0.50 -7.00 -14.76
CA CYS A 99 0.46 -5.58 -14.44
C CYS A 99 0.03 -5.32 -13.00
N GLY A 100 0.37 -4.14 -12.48
CA GLY A 100 -0.16 -3.61 -11.24
C GLY A 100 -1.14 -2.45 -11.48
N VAL A 101 -2.20 -2.42 -10.69
CA VAL A 101 -3.12 -1.30 -10.51
C VAL A 101 -2.86 -0.75 -9.10
N ILE A 102 -2.28 0.45 -9.03
CA ILE A 102 -1.84 1.07 -7.77
C ILE A 102 -2.25 2.54 -7.72
N VAL A 103 -2.16 3.13 -6.54
CA VAL A 103 -2.39 4.55 -6.33
C VAL A 103 -1.06 5.32 -6.43
N CYS A 104 -1.07 6.50 -7.03
CA CYS A 104 0.07 7.40 -7.08
C CYS A 104 -0.34 8.80 -6.62
N ASP A 105 0.42 9.41 -5.71
CA ASP A 105 0.25 10.83 -5.39
C ASP A 105 0.49 11.67 -6.66
N GLY A 106 -0.42 12.59 -6.96
CA GLY A 106 -0.37 13.40 -8.18
C GLY A 106 -0.93 12.77 -9.45
N ALA A 107 -1.25 11.46 -9.46
CA ALA A 107 -1.77 10.78 -10.66
C ALA A 107 -3.00 9.86 -10.42
N GLY A 108 -3.38 9.59 -9.17
CA GLY A 108 -4.57 8.78 -8.89
C GLY A 108 -4.34 7.30 -9.14
N THR A 109 -5.29 6.62 -9.79
CA THR A 109 -5.11 5.21 -10.20
C THR A 109 -4.17 5.11 -11.41
N VAL A 110 -3.08 4.35 -11.24
CA VAL A 110 -2.10 4.03 -12.27
C VAL A 110 -2.12 2.53 -12.57
N ILE A 111 -2.14 2.18 -13.86
CA ILE A 111 -1.99 0.81 -14.36
C ILE A 111 -0.66 0.72 -15.10
N THR A 112 0.20 -0.23 -14.73
CA THR A 112 1.48 -0.41 -15.45
C THR A 112 1.98 -1.85 -15.40
N SER A 113 2.63 -2.27 -16.48
CA SER A 113 3.42 -3.51 -16.57
C SER A 113 4.91 -3.27 -16.27
N ASN A 114 5.29 -2.06 -15.86
CA ASN A 114 6.67 -1.74 -15.48
C ASN A 114 6.90 -1.98 -13.97
N PRO A 115 7.64 -3.03 -13.57
CA PRO A 115 7.86 -3.35 -12.16
C PRO A 115 8.64 -2.26 -11.40
N LYS A 116 9.56 -1.55 -12.08
CA LYS A 116 10.29 -0.43 -11.47
C LYS A 116 9.38 0.73 -11.16
N LEU A 117 8.39 0.99 -12.01
CA LEU A 117 7.39 2.04 -11.77
C LEU A 117 6.46 1.66 -10.60
N ILE A 118 6.02 0.40 -10.52
CA ILE A 118 5.23 -0.09 -9.37
C ILE A 118 5.97 0.17 -8.05
N GLN A 119 7.24 -0.24 -7.97
CA GLN A 119 8.02 -0.04 -6.75
C GLN A 119 8.32 1.43 -6.51
N GLY A 120 8.70 2.19 -7.54
CA GLY A 120 8.99 3.62 -7.41
C GLY A 120 7.82 4.47 -6.89
N ILE A 121 6.60 4.09 -7.26
CA ILE A 121 5.38 4.69 -6.70
C ILE A 121 5.17 4.21 -5.26
N GLY A 122 5.16 2.89 -5.03
CA GLY A 122 4.69 2.29 -3.78
C GLY A 122 5.66 2.33 -2.60
N ALA A 123 6.98 2.35 -2.82
CA ALA A 123 8.01 2.15 -1.79
C ALA A 123 7.87 3.05 -0.55
N ARG A 124 7.41 4.29 -0.75
CA ARG A 124 7.25 5.30 0.30
C ARG A 124 5.84 5.87 0.38
N LEU A 125 4.90 5.30 -0.38
CA LEU A 125 3.54 5.75 -0.42
C LEU A 125 2.84 5.48 0.91
N THR A 126 1.80 6.26 1.18
CA THR A 126 0.91 6.06 2.32
C THR A 126 -0.53 6.06 1.83
N GLY A 127 -1.51 5.73 2.67
CA GLY A 127 -2.89 5.58 2.23
C GLY A 127 -3.50 6.89 1.74
N ILE A 128 -3.44 7.15 0.42
CA ILE A 128 -4.01 8.34 -0.22
C ILE A 128 -5.52 8.17 -0.34
N VAL A 129 -6.26 9.09 0.26
CA VAL A 129 -7.73 9.17 0.19
C VAL A 129 -8.14 9.93 -1.08
N ARG A 130 -7.46 11.04 -1.37
CA ARG A 130 -7.64 11.83 -2.60
C ARG A 130 -6.36 12.60 -2.93
N THR A 131 -6.20 12.92 -4.21
CA THR A 131 -5.06 13.70 -4.70
C THR A 131 -5.48 14.57 -5.87
N SER A 132 -4.86 15.73 -6.03
CA SER A 132 -4.94 16.54 -7.25
C SER A 132 -3.95 16.04 -8.30
N PRO A 133 -4.19 16.33 -9.60
CA PRO A 133 -3.24 16.05 -10.66
C PRO A 133 -1.99 16.93 -10.54
N ILE A 134 -0.82 16.31 -10.72
CA ILE A 134 0.47 16.98 -10.81
C ILE A 134 1.09 16.62 -12.15
N HIS A 135 1.12 17.57 -13.09
CA HIS A 135 1.51 17.32 -14.49
C HIS A 135 2.86 16.64 -14.64
N SER A 136 3.90 17.07 -13.91
CA SER A 136 5.22 16.43 -13.98
C SER A 136 5.22 14.97 -13.52
N ILE A 137 4.36 14.61 -12.57
CA ILE A 137 4.17 13.22 -12.14
C ILE A 137 3.43 12.42 -13.22
N ILE A 138 2.36 12.98 -13.79
CA ILE A 138 1.59 12.37 -14.89
C ILE A 138 2.52 12.09 -16.08
N ASP A 139 3.31 13.07 -16.49
CA ASP A 139 4.26 12.96 -17.59
C ASP A 139 5.33 11.89 -17.31
N TYR A 140 5.88 11.86 -16.09
CA TYR A 140 6.84 10.84 -15.67
C TYR A 140 6.23 9.44 -15.73
N VAL A 141 5.03 9.25 -15.16
CA VAL A 141 4.33 7.96 -15.14
C VAL A 141 4.09 7.47 -16.57
N LYS A 142 3.64 8.35 -17.48
CA LYS A 142 3.43 8.02 -18.90
C LYS A 142 4.75 7.69 -19.60
N GLY A 143 5.80 8.47 -19.38
CA GLY A 143 7.13 8.22 -19.93
C GLY A 143 7.71 6.87 -19.49
N MET A 144 7.32 6.38 -18.31
CA MET A 144 7.70 5.07 -17.78
C MET A 144 6.76 3.93 -18.21
N GLY A 145 5.82 4.18 -19.12
CA GLY A 145 4.85 3.18 -19.61
C GLY A 145 3.68 2.92 -18.66
N GLY A 146 3.36 3.86 -17.78
CA GLY A 146 2.16 3.84 -16.96
C GLY A 146 0.96 4.45 -17.68
N PHE A 147 -0.20 3.79 -17.55
CA PHE A 147 -1.49 4.32 -17.93
C PHE A 147 -2.16 4.94 -16.71
N ILE A 148 -2.68 6.15 -16.85
CA ILE A 148 -3.37 6.87 -15.77
C ILE A 148 -4.87 6.81 -16.05
N LEU A 149 -5.65 6.39 -15.06
CA LEU A 149 -7.09 6.18 -15.26
C LEU A 149 -7.81 7.48 -15.64
N GLU A 150 -7.48 8.58 -14.97
CA GLU A 150 -8.12 9.88 -15.19
C GLU A 150 -7.14 11.03 -14.94
N GLU A 151 -6.44 11.49 -15.99
CA GLU A 151 -5.36 12.49 -15.90
C GLU A 151 -5.83 13.87 -15.42
N SER A 152 -7.06 14.28 -15.75
CA SER A 152 -7.59 15.62 -15.43
C SER A 152 -7.94 15.82 -13.97
N THR A 153 -8.24 14.74 -13.25
CA THR A 153 -8.69 14.79 -11.85
C THR A 153 -7.81 13.99 -10.91
N ALA A 154 -6.90 13.16 -11.43
CA ALA A 154 -6.13 12.18 -10.66
C ALA A 154 -7.03 11.28 -9.79
N LYS A 155 -8.16 10.84 -10.37
CA LYS A 155 -9.14 10.03 -9.65
C LYS A 155 -8.53 8.72 -9.15
N ILE A 156 -8.83 8.39 -7.90
CA ILE A 156 -8.57 7.08 -7.32
C ILE A 156 -9.84 6.25 -7.44
N ASP A 157 -9.75 5.19 -8.24
CA ASP A 157 -10.83 4.22 -8.49
C ASP A 157 -10.17 2.90 -8.92
N GLN A 158 -9.94 2.00 -7.96
CA GLN A 158 -9.21 0.76 -8.21
C GLN A 158 -10.09 -0.25 -8.97
N VAL A 159 -11.42 -0.22 -8.79
CA VAL A 159 -12.36 -1.06 -9.54
C VAL A 159 -12.29 -0.75 -11.03
N LYS A 160 -12.38 0.53 -11.40
CA LYS A 160 -12.21 0.94 -12.81
C LYS A 160 -10.77 0.72 -13.30
N GLY A 161 -9.78 0.84 -12.42
CA GLY A 161 -8.39 0.50 -12.75
C GLY A 161 -8.22 -0.96 -13.18
N VAL A 162 -8.82 -1.90 -12.45
CA VAL A 162 -8.82 -3.33 -12.80
C VAL A 162 -9.57 -3.56 -14.10
N ALA A 163 -10.76 -2.99 -14.27
CA ALA A 163 -11.50 -3.08 -15.53
C ALA A 163 -10.65 -2.57 -16.72
N LYS A 164 -9.95 -1.44 -16.52
CA LYS A 164 -9.07 -0.88 -17.55
C LYS A 164 -7.87 -1.77 -17.86
N ALA A 165 -7.25 -2.38 -16.84
CA ALA A 165 -6.16 -3.34 -17.05
C ALA A 165 -6.61 -4.54 -17.90
N ILE A 166 -7.82 -5.04 -17.71
CA ILE A 166 -8.40 -6.12 -18.52
C ILE A 166 -8.61 -5.66 -19.97
N GLU A 167 -9.13 -4.44 -20.18
CA GLU A 167 -9.27 -3.86 -21.54
C GLU A 167 -7.93 -3.72 -22.27
N LEU A 168 -6.85 -3.45 -21.53
CA LEU A 168 -5.48 -3.40 -22.05
C LEU A 168 -4.89 -4.79 -22.32
N GLY A 169 -5.63 -5.87 -22.04
CA GLY A 169 -5.27 -7.25 -22.38
C GLY A 169 -4.53 -8.02 -21.27
N TYR A 170 -4.38 -7.44 -20.08
CA TYR A 170 -3.73 -8.11 -18.96
C TYR A 170 -4.63 -9.18 -18.33
N LYS A 171 -4.04 -10.31 -17.92
CA LYS A 171 -4.78 -11.46 -17.38
C LYS A 171 -4.47 -11.77 -15.92
N ARG A 172 -3.27 -11.43 -15.44
CA ARG A 172 -2.82 -11.61 -14.06
C ARG A 172 -2.52 -10.24 -13.48
N ILE A 173 -3.47 -9.71 -12.72
CA ILE A 173 -3.45 -8.30 -12.30
C ILE A 173 -3.21 -8.24 -10.80
N ALA A 174 -2.23 -7.47 -10.35
CA ALA A 174 -2.15 -7.09 -8.94
C ALA A 174 -2.89 -5.78 -8.72
N VAL A 175 -3.68 -5.69 -7.65
CA VAL A 175 -4.34 -4.44 -7.25
C VAL A 175 -4.13 -4.16 -5.78
N THR A 176 -3.78 -2.92 -5.43
CA THR A 176 -3.66 -2.50 -4.03
C THR A 176 -4.92 -1.78 -3.57
N ILE A 177 -5.55 -2.27 -2.51
CA ILE A 177 -6.76 -1.69 -1.92
C ILE A 177 -6.44 -1.22 -0.51
N ALA A 178 -6.61 0.08 -0.25
CA ALA A 178 -6.46 0.60 1.10
C ALA A 178 -7.60 0.11 2.00
N GLY A 179 -7.34 -0.07 3.30
CA GLY A 179 -8.36 -0.59 4.23
C GLY A 179 -9.67 0.21 4.25
N PHE A 180 -9.61 1.53 4.06
CA PHE A 180 -10.80 2.40 3.97
C PHE A 180 -11.58 2.27 2.64
N ASP A 181 -11.02 1.59 1.64
CA ASP A 181 -11.64 1.27 0.34
C ASP A 181 -11.98 -0.23 0.25
N SER A 182 -12.11 -0.91 1.39
CA SER A 182 -12.39 -2.36 1.46
C SER A 182 -13.65 -2.79 0.70
N ALA A 183 -14.62 -1.89 0.52
CA ALA A 183 -15.85 -2.14 -0.24
C ALA A 183 -15.58 -2.45 -1.73
N SER A 184 -14.48 -1.95 -2.29
CA SER A 184 -14.09 -2.19 -3.69
C SER A 184 -13.71 -3.65 -3.96
N ILE A 185 -13.36 -4.43 -2.93
CA ILE A 185 -12.94 -5.84 -3.06
C ILE A 185 -14.04 -6.69 -3.69
N GLU A 186 -15.28 -6.52 -3.25
CA GLU A 186 -16.42 -7.32 -3.76
C GLU A 186 -16.64 -7.05 -5.26
N ALA A 187 -16.56 -5.78 -5.66
CA ALA A 187 -16.71 -5.40 -7.07
C ALA A 187 -15.58 -5.97 -7.94
N ILE A 188 -14.34 -5.95 -7.45
CA ILE A 188 -13.19 -6.51 -8.16
C ILE A 188 -13.33 -8.03 -8.33
N ARG A 189 -13.78 -8.75 -7.29
CA ARG A 189 -14.02 -10.20 -7.38
C ARG A 189 -15.14 -10.57 -8.35
N ARG A 190 -16.19 -9.73 -8.46
CA ARG A 190 -17.21 -9.91 -9.52
C ARG A 190 -16.60 -9.75 -10.91
N ILE A 191 -15.83 -8.68 -11.15
CA ILE A 191 -15.16 -8.45 -12.43
C ILE A 191 -14.20 -9.59 -12.79
N GLU A 192 -13.40 -10.06 -11.83
CA GLU A 192 -12.48 -11.19 -12.00
C GLU A 192 -13.22 -12.44 -12.51
N SER A 193 -14.31 -12.81 -11.82
CA SER A 193 -15.15 -13.96 -12.18
C SER A 193 -15.79 -13.81 -13.56
N GLU A 194 -16.40 -12.65 -13.84
CA GLU A 194 -17.08 -12.36 -15.10
C GLU A 194 -16.15 -12.34 -16.31
N LYS A 195 -14.90 -11.88 -16.11
CA LYS A 195 -13.92 -11.73 -17.19
C LYS A 195 -12.96 -12.90 -17.30
N GLY A 196 -12.97 -13.84 -16.37
CA GLY A 196 -12.10 -15.02 -16.38
C GLY A 196 -10.62 -14.66 -16.32
N VAL A 197 -10.27 -13.63 -15.54
CA VAL A 197 -8.89 -13.22 -15.27
C VAL A 197 -8.49 -13.62 -13.84
N GLU A 198 -7.22 -13.49 -13.50
CA GLU A 198 -6.72 -13.69 -12.12
C GLU A 198 -6.33 -12.32 -11.55
N VAL A 199 -6.95 -11.92 -10.43
CA VAL A 199 -6.67 -10.65 -9.76
C VAL A 199 -6.13 -10.93 -8.36
N ALA A 200 -4.86 -10.60 -8.13
CA ALA A 200 -4.23 -10.62 -6.82
C ALA A 200 -4.57 -9.33 -6.05
N ILE A 201 -5.41 -9.44 -5.02
CA ILE A 201 -5.84 -8.30 -4.20
C ILE A 201 -4.92 -8.17 -2.98
N PHE A 202 -4.18 -7.05 -2.92
CA PHE A 202 -3.33 -6.65 -1.81
C PHE A 202 -4.04 -5.61 -0.95
N SER A 203 -4.43 -5.98 0.27
CA SER A 203 -4.97 -5.04 1.25
C SER A 203 -3.84 -4.33 1.99
N VAL A 204 -3.83 -2.99 1.93
CA VAL A 204 -2.76 -2.12 2.45
C VAL A 204 -3.31 -0.99 3.32
N CYS A 205 -2.43 -0.27 4.02
CA CYS A 205 -2.78 0.91 4.83
C CYS A 205 -3.91 0.64 5.85
N ASN A 206 -3.85 -0.50 6.51
CA ASN A 206 -4.95 -1.06 7.29
C ASN A 206 -5.04 -0.54 8.73
N THR A 207 -4.16 0.36 9.16
CA THR A 207 -4.11 0.88 10.54
C THR A 207 -5.47 1.35 11.06
N CYS A 208 -6.25 2.02 10.21
CA CYS A 208 -7.56 2.57 10.57
C CYS A 208 -8.74 1.68 10.14
N ALA A 209 -8.48 0.46 9.66
CA ALA A 209 -9.54 -0.45 9.23
C ALA A 209 -10.47 -0.81 10.40
N SER A 210 -11.76 -0.63 10.18
CA SER A 210 -12.82 -1.05 11.11
C SER A 210 -13.00 -2.57 11.11
N LYS A 211 -13.88 -3.07 11.98
CA LYS A 211 -14.29 -4.48 11.96
C LYS A 211 -14.97 -4.86 10.65
N ASP A 212 -15.82 -3.99 10.11
CA ASP A 212 -16.50 -4.24 8.84
C ASP A 212 -15.51 -4.23 7.68
N ASP A 213 -14.52 -3.33 7.70
CA ASP A 213 -13.43 -3.34 6.72
C ASP A 213 -12.65 -4.64 6.78
N ALA A 214 -12.28 -5.11 7.99
CA ALA A 214 -11.57 -6.37 8.15
C ALA A 214 -12.39 -7.57 7.66
N ILE A 215 -13.71 -7.56 7.83
CA ILE A 215 -14.60 -8.61 7.30
C ILE A 215 -14.61 -8.61 5.77
N ARG A 216 -14.72 -7.43 5.15
CA ARG A 216 -14.66 -7.28 3.68
C ARG A 216 -13.29 -7.64 3.10
N ILE A 217 -12.22 -7.30 3.82
CA ILE A 217 -10.86 -7.72 3.45
C ILE A 217 -10.75 -9.25 3.54
N ALA A 218 -11.25 -9.86 4.61
CA ALA A 218 -11.20 -11.30 4.81
C ALA A 218 -11.99 -12.10 3.76
N SER A 219 -13.00 -11.51 3.14
CA SER A 219 -13.84 -12.20 2.16
C SER A 219 -13.22 -12.28 0.77
N GLY A 220 -12.21 -11.46 0.47
CA GLY A 220 -11.69 -11.38 -0.89
C GLY A 220 -10.25 -10.92 -1.07
N ALA A 221 -9.48 -10.56 -0.05
CA ALA A 221 -8.06 -10.24 -0.24
C ALA A 221 -7.19 -11.51 -0.35
N ASP A 222 -6.10 -11.45 -1.12
CA ASP A 222 -5.11 -12.53 -1.19
C ASP A 222 -3.97 -12.32 -0.21
N ILE A 223 -3.50 -11.08 -0.12
CA ILE A 223 -2.41 -10.65 0.74
C ILE A 223 -2.87 -9.44 1.55
N VAL A 224 -2.59 -9.44 2.85
CA VAL A 224 -3.01 -8.38 3.76
C VAL A 224 -1.83 -7.90 4.60
N CYS A 225 -1.46 -6.64 4.46
CA CYS A 225 -0.51 -5.98 5.35
C CYS A 225 -1.25 -5.52 6.61
N ALA A 226 -0.97 -6.14 7.76
CA ALA A 226 -1.71 -5.89 9.00
C ALA A 226 -1.58 -4.44 9.52
N SER A 227 -0.49 -3.76 9.15
CA SER A 227 -0.17 -2.42 9.66
C SER A 227 -0.22 -2.40 11.20
N ALA A 228 -0.65 -1.29 11.83
CA ALA A 228 -0.84 -1.25 13.27
C ALA A 228 -2.23 -1.74 13.74
N SER A 229 -3.09 -2.27 12.86
CA SER A 229 -4.48 -2.59 13.24
C SER A 229 -4.60 -3.88 14.04
N ARG A 230 -5.08 -3.76 15.28
CA ARG A 230 -5.41 -4.91 16.14
C ARG A 230 -6.51 -5.77 15.53
N VAL A 231 -7.58 -5.14 15.06
CA VAL A 231 -8.76 -5.81 14.48
C VAL A 231 -8.37 -6.66 13.27
N VAL A 232 -7.52 -6.12 12.39
CA VAL A 232 -7.01 -6.85 11.23
C VAL A 232 -6.17 -8.04 11.67
N ARG A 233 -5.28 -7.89 12.66
CA ARG A 233 -4.48 -9.02 13.16
C ARG A 233 -5.33 -10.14 13.75
N GLU A 234 -6.38 -9.83 14.50
CA GLU A 234 -7.27 -10.82 15.09
C GLU A 234 -8.11 -11.55 14.03
N ILE A 235 -8.76 -10.79 13.14
CA ILE A 235 -9.71 -11.34 12.15
C ILE A 235 -8.99 -12.00 10.97
N ILE A 236 -7.95 -11.35 10.43
CA ILE A 236 -7.21 -11.84 9.26
C ILE A 236 -6.17 -12.87 9.68
N GLY A 237 -5.45 -12.63 10.78
CA GLY A 237 -4.39 -13.53 11.23
C GLY A 237 -4.90 -14.94 11.50
N SER A 238 -6.08 -15.09 12.11
CA SER A 238 -6.71 -16.39 12.37
C SER A 238 -7.15 -17.16 11.12
N ARG A 239 -7.27 -16.47 9.97
CA ARG A 239 -7.66 -17.05 8.68
C ARG A 239 -6.47 -17.25 7.72
N ALA A 240 -5.30 -16.74 8.08
CA ALA A 240 -4.13 -16.75 7.22
C ALA A 240 -3.59 -18.18 7.04
N VAL A 241 -3.11 -18.47 5.83
CA VAL A 241 -2.40 -19.72 5.51
C VAL A 241 -0.88 -19.58 5.59
N MET A 242 -0.40 -18.35 5.70
CA MET A 242 1.00 -17.99 5.86
C MET A 242 1.12 -16.56 6.42
N GLN A 243 2.14 -16.33 7.23
CA GLN A 243 2.50 -15.02 7.78
C GLN A 243 3.97 -14.75 7.47
N LEU A 244 4.28 -13.54 6.98
CA LEU A 244 5.62 -12.98 6.93
C LEU A 244 5.75 -11.85 7.95
N GLY A 245 6.90 -11.75 8.58
CA GLY A 245 7.18 -10.73 9.59
C GLY A 245 6.42 -10.94 10.90
N VAL A 246 6.92 -10.28 11.95
CA VAL A 246 6.35 -10.30 13.30
C VAL A 246 5.93 -8.91 13.73
N GLY A 247 6.78 -7.90 13.49
CA GLY A 247 6.49 -6.52 13.87
C GLY A 247 5.32 -5.95 13.07
N ILE A 248 5.41 -5.98 11.74
CA ILE A 248 4.27 -5.67 10.86
C ILE A 248 3.97 -6.90 10.02
N PRO A 249 3.05 -7.77 10.49
CA PRO A 249 2.73 -9.00 9.78
C PRO A 249 2.12 -8.74 8.40
N VAL A 250 2.52 -9.56 7.43
CA VAL A 250 1.89 -9.68 6.12
C VAL A 250 1.31 -11.09 6.02
N TYR A 251 -0.01 -11.18 5.85
CA TYR A 251 -0.73 -12.44 5.79
C TYR A 251 -1.06 -12.81 4.35
N ALA A 252 -0.89 -14.08 4.00
CA ALA A 252 -1.57 -14.65 2.83
C ALA A 252 -2.86 -15.35 3.29
N LEU A 253 -3.97 -15.07 2.62
CA LEU A 253 -5.26 -15.70 2.88
C LEU A 253 -5.59 -16.81 1.89
N THR A 254 -5.05 -16.72 0.67
CA THR A 254 -5.38 -17.65 -0.43
C THR A 254 -4.14 -18.43 -0.89
N LYS A 255 -4.37 -19.45 -1.72
CA LYS A 255 -3.28 -20.18 -2.40
C LYS A 255 -2.47 -19.24 -3.31
N LEU A 256 -3.13 -18.31 -4.00
CA LEU A 256 -2.50 -17.29 -4.82
C LEU A 256 -1.60 -16.40 -3.96
N GLY A 257 -2.13 -15.81 -2.89
CA GLY A 257 -1.35 -14.98 -1.98
C GLY A 257 -0.13 -15.72 -1.41
N LYS A 258 -0.31 -16.99 -1.00
CA LYS A 258 0.81 -17.81 -0.51
C LYS A 258 1.88 -18.04 -1.58
N LYS A 259 1.47 -18.31 -2.83
CA LYS A 259 2.39 -18.47 -3.96
C LYS A 259 3.20 -17.20 -4.21
N LEU A 260 2.55 -16.02 -4.22
CA LEU A 260 3.24 -14.74 -4.44
C LEU A 260 4.23 -14.43 -3.30
N LEU A 261 3.86 -14.64 -2.04
CA LEU A 261 4.77 -14.44 -0.91
C LEU A 261 5.97 -15.39 -0.96
N LEU A 262 5.77 -16.67 -1.25
CA LEU A 262 6.87 -17.63 -1.40
C LEU A 262 7.78 -17.31 -2.60
N SER A 263 7.19 -16.81 -3.69
CA SER A 263 7.95 -16.39 -4.88
C SER A 263 8.79 -15.15 -4.59
N TYR A 264 8.26 -14.20 -3.81
CA TYR A 264 9.06 -13.08 -3.32
C TYR A 264 10.26 -13.53 -2.49
N LEU A 265 10.08 -14.54 -1.63
CA LEU A 265 11.18 -15.06 -0.80
C LEU A 265 12.32 -15.73 -1.58
N THR A 266 12.15 -16.08 -2.87
CA THR A 266 13.24 -16.69 -3.65
C THR A 266 14.33 -15.69 -4.05
N VAL A 267 14.02 -14.39 -4.01
CA VAL A 267 14.96 -13.29 -4.31
C VAL A 267 15.21 -12.38 -3.10
N PHE A 268 14.60 -12.69 -1.96
CA PHE A 268 14.77 -11.91 -0.74
C PHE A 268 16.16 -12.17 -0.14
N GLU A 269 16.92 -11.11 0.09
CA GLU A 269 18.35 -11.23 0.44
C GLU A 269 18.59 -11.61 1.91
N ASP A 270 17.65 -11.28 2.80
CA ASP A 270 17.79 -11.63 4.21
C ASP A 270 17.53 -13.13 4.45
N LYS A 271 18.17 -13.65 5.50
CA LYS A 271 18.04 -15.05 5.90
C LYS A 271 16.64 -15.32 6.45
N ILE A 272 15.99 -16.37 5.94
CA ILE A 272 14.66 -16.81 6.39
C ILE A 272 14.75 -18.15 7.11
N VAL A 273 14.00 -18.25 8.21
CA VAL A 273 13.64 -19.52 8.84
C VAL A 273 12.13 -19.74 8.72
N ALA A 274 11.73 -20.96 8.34
CA ALA A 274 10.33 -21.35 8.23
C ALA A 274 10.06 -22.57 9.11
N PHE A 275 9.06 -22.48 9.98
CA PHE A 275 8.62 -23.58 10.83
C PHE A 275 7.09 -23.59 10.93
N ARG A 276 6.53 -24.76 11.24
CA ARG A 276 5.08 -24.92 11.42
C ARG A 276 4.64 -24.36 12.76
N VAL A 277 3.56 -23.58 12.76
CA VAL A 277 2.84 -23.15 13.96
C VAL A 277 1.47 -23.82 14.02
N ARG A 278 0.87 -23.93 15.21
CA ARG A 278 -0.48 -24.49 15.37
C ARG A 278 -1.55 -23.52 14.87
N ASN A 279 -1.40 -22.25 15.20
CA ASN A 279 -2.36 -21.18 14.87
C ASN A 279 -1.60 -19.92 14.43
N LEU A 280 -2.27 -19.09 13.65
CA LEU A 280 -1.88 -17.72 13.34
C LEU A 280 -2.87 -16.74 13.99
N PRO A 281 -2.50 -15.48 14.24
CA PRO A 281 -1.17 -14.89 13.99
C PRO A 281 -0.10 -15.39 14.96
N TYR A 282 1.14 -15.54 14.48
CA TYR A 282 2.31 -15.77 15.34
C TYR A 282 2.78 -14.43 15.91
N ILE A 283 2.66 -14.30 17.23
CA ILE A 283 2.94 -13.07 17.97
C ILE A 283 4.20 -13.27 18.80
N VAL A 284 5.10 -12.27 18.76
CA VAL A 284 6.22 -12.15 19.69
C VAL A 284 6.00 -10.91 20.53
N GLU A 285 6.03 -11.09 21.83
CA GLU A 285 5.85 -10.02 22.80
C GLU A 285 6.87 -8.88 22.58
N GLY A 286 6.41 -7.63 22.72
CA GLY A 286 7.25 -6.45 22.57
C GLY A 286 7.67 -6.07 21.14
N ARG A 287 7.35 -6.87 20.11
CA ARG A 287 7.75 -6.56 18.72
C ARG A 287 6.69 -5.85 17.89
N MET A 288 5.45 -5.76 18.38
CA MET A 288 4.30 -5.25 17.62
C MET A 288 4.08 -3.74 17.81
N PRO A 289 3.41 -3.06 16.85
CA PRO A 289 2.96 -1.69 17.03
C PRO A 289 1.99 -1.56 18.20
N VAL A 290 2.12 -0.46 18.94
CA VAL A 290 1.21 -0.07 20.01
C VAL A 290 0.21 0.95 19.46
N VAL A 291 -1.07 0.65 19.61
CA VAL A 291 -2.19 1.50 19.19
C VAL A 291 -2.61 2.34 20.38
N ARG A 292 -3.02 3.60 20.16
CA ARG A 292 -3.67 4.41 21.20
C ARG A 292 -5.08 3.86 21.44
N GLU A 293 -5.46 3.72 22.70
CA GLU A 293 -6.82 3.34 23.11
C GLU A 293 -7.86 4.37 22.64
#